data_AF-A0A4Y9IHX6-F1
#
_entry.id   AF-A0A4Y9IHX6-F1
#
_cell.length_a   1.000
_cell.length_b   1.000
_cell.length_c   1.000
_cell.angle_alpha   90.00
_cell.angle_beta   90.00
_cell.angle_gamma   90.00
#
_symmetry.space_group_name_H-M   'P 1'
#
loop_
_entity.id
_entity.type
_entity.pdbx_description
1 polymer ?
#
loop_
_entity_poly.entity_id
_entity_poly.type
_entity_poly.pdbx_seq_one_letter_code
_entity_poly.pdbx_strand_id
1 'polypeptide(L)'
;MSIRPLTKTTADALCTIITIGFIEDQAQIRNVDDGLCTDFEYELSGNQQQQQEVMREHEEFRHLILRDAGVNVKFIPTVPARYQPYILAKPLNQDQIHDTTIINAYDQTEAFWDAMEADANITKPRGAYIGGFIRMGGFNIIGPSRLSIYMPSYRMNVTDDVYQEYDGIAVEVMNASNSVARAQRAQPANIIYVPSELTPRGGMQRDHLFGCVHGMIQAMLSYPNLEQEQAHIEYSLGPGTTKVASCIPCSIFMSANGMPATATHLGRGDFWNFPQDVDLNDDMRVRWRRKISTYFFRGYKALGERMNSNPNLQIFRNVEDHGLGGDPFNEETLSQLYLEALTFPDKFTTKIINTLR
;
A
#
# COMPACT_ATOMS: atom_id res chain seq x y z
N MET A 1 -23.70 21.19 -6.89
CA MET A 1 -22.74 21.74 -5.91
C MET A 1 -23.30 21.44 -4.52
N SER A 2 -22.61 20.77 -3.62
CA SER A 2 -21.18 20.43 -3.58
C SER A 2 -21.04 19.23 -2.66
N ILE A 3 -20.32 18.20 -3.11
CA ILE A 3 -19.63 17.28 -2.19
C ILE A 3 -18.93 18.18 -1.16
N ARG A 4 -19.15 17.93 0.14
CA ARG A 4 -18.27 18.56 1.13
C ARG A 4 -16.86 18.09 0.79
N PRO A 5 -15.88 18.99 0.64
CA PRO A 5 -14.51 18.57 0.38
C PRO A 5 -14.09 17.56 1.45
N LEU A 6 -13.41 16.48 1.04
CA LEU A 6 -12.78 15.55 1.96
C LEU A 6 -11.97 16.36 2.97
N THR A 7 -12.21 16.10 4.24
CA THR A 7 -11.42 16.60 5.37
C THR A 7 -10.56 15.48 5.92
N LYS A 8 -9.56 15.82 6.76
CA LYS A 8 -8.75 14.81 7.45
C LYS A 8 -9.61 13.82 8.24
N THR A 9 -10.56 14.33 9.03
CA THR A 9 -11.46 13.49 9.85
C THR A 9 -12.25 12.51 8.99
N THR A 10 -12.83 12.97 7.89
CA THR A 10 -13.64 12.12 6.99
C THR A 10 -12.78 11.13 6.22
N ALA A 11 -11.55 11.51 5.86
CA ALA A 11 -10.57 10.64 5.20
C ALA A 11 -10.07 9.53 6.13
N ASP A 12 -9.78 9.87 7.39
CA ASP A 12 -9.37 8.91 8.41
C ASP A 12 -10.51 7.93 8.73
N ALA A 13 -11.75 8.43 8.83
CA ALA A 13 -12.92 7.61 9.02
C ALA A 13 -13.13 6.63 7.85
N LEU A 14 -13.00 7.09 6.60
CA LEU A 14 -13.09 6.23 5.42
C LEU A 14 -12.02 5.13 5.42
N CYS A 15 -10.76 5.51 5.68
CA CYS A 15 -9.66 4.57 5.79
C CYS A 15 -9.89 3.55 6.92
N THR A 16 -10.45 3.98 8.05
CA THR A 16 -10.78 3.14 9.20
C THR A 16 -11.83 2.10 8.85
N ILE A 17 -12.96 2.53 8.28
CA ILE A 17 -14.05 1.63 7.88
C ILE A 17 -13.52 0.56 6.90
N ILE A 18 -12.80 0.97 5.86
CA ILE A 18 -12.24 0.03 4.87
C ILE A 18 -11.22 -0.93 5.51
N THR A 19 -10.38 -0.45 6.43
CA THR A 19 -9.39 -1.30 7.10
C THR A 19 -10.05 -2.34 8.00
N ILE A 20 -11.11 -1.97 8.73
CA ILE A 20 -11.88 -2.91 9.55
C ILE A 20 -12.52 -3.99 8.66
N GLY A 21 -13.10 -3.61 7.51
CA GLY A 21 -13.64 -4.60 6.57
C GLY A 21 -12.59 -5.50 5.94
N PHE A 22 -11.39 -4.99 5.69
CA PHE A 22 -10.24 -5.82 5.29
C PHE A 22 -9.90 -6.83 6.39
N ILE A 23 -9.79 -6.40 7.65
CA ILE A 23 -9.50 -7.26 8.80
C ILE A 23 -10.56 -8.37 8.93
N GLU A 24 -11.84 -8.02 8.79
CA GLU A 24 -12.95 -8.97 8.91
C GLU A 24 -12.93 -10.02 7.79
N ASP A 25 -12.64 -9.62 6.56
CA ASP A 25 -12.51 -10.55 5.42
C ASP A 25 -11.28 -11.46 5.58
N GLN A 26 -10.14 -10.92 6.01
CA GLN A 26 -8.91 -11.71 6.20
C GLN A 26 -9.03 -12.72 7.36
N ALA A 27 -9.72 -12.35 8.44
CA ALA A 27 -9.93 -13.23 9.57
C ALA A 27 -10.79 -14.46 9.18
N GLN A 28 -11.74 -14.31 8.24
CA GLN A 28 -12.55 -15.43 7.72
C GLN A 28 -11.75 -16.39 6.85
N ILE A 29 -10.66 -15.93 6.23
CA ILE A 29 -9.79 -16.76 5.38
C ILE A 29 -8.86 -17.62 6.26
N ARG A 30 -8.46 -17.13 7.44
CA ARG A 30 -7.56 -17.81 8.38
C ARG A 30 -8.33 -18.38 9.58
N ASN A 31 -9.09 -19.45 9.34
CA ASN A 31 -9.58 -20.30 10.43
C ASN A 31 -8.42 -21.12 11.00
N VAL A 32 -7.87 -20.72 12.15
CA VAL A 32 -6.93 -21.52 12.93
C VAL A 32 -7.34 -21.47 14.41
N ASP A 33 -7.04 -22.53 15.15
CA ASP A 33 -7.56 -22.92 16.47
C ASP A 33 -7.54 -21.87 17.62
N ASP A 34 -7.01 -20.66 17.38
CA ASP A 34 -6.90 -19.54 18.34
C ASP A 34 -7.97 -18.44 18.16
N GLY A 35 -8.94 -18.65 17.26
CA GLY A 35 -10.01 -17.69 16.93
C GLY A 35 -9.71 -16.81 15.71
N LEU A 36 -10.75 -16.23 15.11
CA LEU A 36 -10.67 -15.39 13.90
C LEU A 36 -9.78 -14.16 14.15
N CYS A 37 -8.61 -14.10 13.51
CA CYS A 37 -7.61 -13.04 13.73
C CYS A 37 -6.86 -12.70 12.42
N THR A 38 -6.54 -11.42 12.24
CA THR A 38 -5.69 -10.93 11.14
C THR A 38 -4.32 -10.51 11.65
N ASP A 39 -3.27 -11.04 11.05
CA ASP A 39 -1.88 -10.71 11.39
C ASP A 39 -1.41 -9.44 10.66
N PHE A 40 -0.75 -8.56 11.39
CA PHE A 40 -0.03 -7.41 10.86
C PHE A 40 1.43 -7.44 11.31
N GLU A 41 2.34 -7.23 10.37
CA GLU A 41 3.75 -7.07 10.67
C GLU A 41 4.08 -5.61 10.96
N TYR A 42 5.05 -5.40 11.83
CA TYR A 42 5.61 -4.08 12.07
C TYR A 42 7.11 -4.15 12.28
N GLU A 43 7.78 -3.09 11.84
CA GLU A 43 9.22 -2.95 12.05
C GLU A 43 9.52 -2.67 13.52
N LEU A 44 10.38 -3.48 14.12
CA LEU A 44 10.96 -3.19 15.42
C LEU A 44 12.29 -2.44 15.24
N SER A 45 12.21 -1.14 14.97
CA SER A 45 13.37 -0.25 14.79
C SER A 45 13.44 0.84 15.86
N GLY A 46 14.60 1.51 15.94
CA GLY A 46 14.83 2.61 16.89
C GLY A 46 15.24 2.17 18.29
N ASN A 47 15.31 3.15 19.20
CA ASN A 47 15.68 2.93 20.60
C ASN A 47 14.51 2.32 21.41
N GLN A 48 14.79 1.87 22.63
CA GLN A 48 13.81 1.21 23.50
C GLN A 48 12.53 2.05 23.72
N GLN A 49 12.65 3.37 23.82
CA GLN A 49 11.50 4.27 24.01
C GLN A 49 10.63 4.32 22.74
N GLN A 50 11.24 4.39 21.56
CA GLN A 50 10.53 4.35 20.28
C GLN A 50 9.79 3.03 20.09
N GLN A 51 10.43 1.91 20.43
CA GLN A 51 9.81 0.59 20.36
C GLN A 51 8.62 0.45 21.32
N GLN A 52 8.74 0.95 22.54
CA GLN A 52 7.65 0.95 23.52
C GLN A 52 6.46 1.79 23.04
N GLU A 53 6.71 2.93 22.40
CA GLU A 53 5.65 3.78 21.85
C GLU A 53 4.89 3.07 20.71
N VAL A 54 5.61 2.40 19.81
CA VAL A 54 4.99 1.61 18.74
C VAL A 54 4.14 0.46 19.31
N MET A 55 4.65 -0.25 20.32
CA MET A 55 3.87 -1.31 20.99
C MET A 55 2.61 -0.77 21.69
N ARG A 56 2.70 0.41 22.31
CA ARG A 56 1.56 1.08 22.94
C ARG A 56 0.50 1.49 21.91
N GLU A 57 0.92 2.05 20.78
CA GLU A 57 0.05 2.40 19.66
C GLU A 57 -0.70 1.17 19.12
N HIS A 58 0.01 0.03 18.96
CA HIS A 58 -0.58 -1.23 18.51
C HIS A 58 -1.58 -1.84 19.50
N GLU A 59 -1.27 -1.83 20.80
CA GLU A 59 -2.20 -2.36 21.81
C GLU A 59 -3.45 -1.48 21.93
N GLU A 60 -3.29 -0.16 21.87
CA GLU A 60 -4.42 0.75 21.82
C GLU A 60 -5.29 0.50 20.59
N PHE A 61 -4.68 0.38 19.41
CA PHE A 61 -5.39 0.03 18.19
C PHE A 61 -6.19 -1.27 18.36
N ARG A 62 -5.54 -2.33 18.85
CA ARG A 62 -6.16 -3.64 19.09
C ARG A 62 -7.36 -3.53 20.03
N HIS A 63 -7.21 -2.80 21.13
CA HIS A 63 -8.31 -2.57 22.08
C HIS A 63 -9.48 -1.82 21.44
N LEU A 64 -9.21 -0.76 20.67
CA LEU A 64 -10.26 0.04 20.04
C LEU A 64 -11.05 -0.79 19.02
N ILE A 65 -10.38 -1.49 18.10
CA ILE A 65 -11.09 -2.26 17.07
C ILE A 65 -11.85 -3.47 17.65
N LEU A 66 -11.32 -4.11 18.69
CA LEU A 66 -12.00 -5.22 19.34
C LEU A 66 -13.24 -4.73 20.07
N ARG A 67 -13.13 -3.61 20.79
CA ARG A 67 -14.24 -2.97 21.51
C ARG A 67 -15.33 -2.47 20.57
N ASP A 68 -14.95 -1.81 19.47
CA ASP A 68 -15.88 -1.03 18.66
C ASP A 68 -16.35 -1.74 17.39
N ALA A 69 -15.60 -2.72 16.89
CA ALA A 69 -15.94 -3.46 15.68
C ALA A 69 -15.98 -4.98 15.89
N GLY A 70 -15.62 -5.48 17.09
CA GLY A 70 -15.64 -6.91 17.39
C GLY A 70 -14.62 -7.74 16.62
N VAL A 71 -13.63 -7.11 15.99
CA VAL A 71 -12.59 -7.77 15.20
C VAL A 71 -11.29 -7.89 15.98
N ASN A 72 -10.56 -8.98 15.79
CA ASN A 72 -9.29 -9.23 16.48
C ASN A 72 -8.12 -9.19 15.50
N VAL A 73 -6.98 -8.72 16.01
CA VAL A 73 -5.73 -8.58 15.26
C VAL A 73 -4.56 -9.01 16.12
N LYS A 74 -3.48 -9.41 15.44
CA LYS A 74 -2.20 -9.72 16.06
C LYS A 74 -1.11 -8.89 15.40
N PHE A 75 -0.21 -8.37 16.21
CA PHE A 75 0.96 -7.64 15.74
C PHE A 75 2.20 -8.51 15.89
N ILE A 76 2.88 -8.76 14.78
CA ILE A 76 4.09 -9.57 14.72
C ILE A 76 5.27 -8.61 14.57
N PRO A 77 6.18 -8.52 15.58
CA PRO A 77 7.40 -7.73 15.45
C PRO A 77 8.33 -8.40 14.44
N THR A 78 8.75 -7.64 13.44
CA THR A 78 9.70 -8.07 12.42
C THR A 78 10.98 -7.27 12.57
N VAL A 79 12.10 -7.97 12.67
CA VAL A 79 13.43 -7.35 12.68
C VAL A 79 13.78 -6.99 11.24
N PRO A 80 14.18 -5.74 10.96
CA PRO A 80 14.75 -5.36 9.68
C PRO A 80 15.75 -6.38 9.13
N ALA A 81 15.49 -6.89 7.92
CA ALA A 81 16.55 -7.52 7.16
C ALA A 81 17.60 -6.45 6.86
N ARG A 82 18.86 -6.71 7.23
CA ARG A 82 19.97 -5.76 6.98
C ARG A 82 20.30 -5.62 5.50
N TYR A 83 19.91 -6.58 4.68
CA TYR A 83 20.17 -6.66 3.26
C TYR A 83 18.87 -7.00 2.52
N GLN A 84 18.55 -6.20 1.50
CA GLN A 84 17.54 -6.50 0.47
C GLN A 84 16.15 -6.93 0.99
N PRO A 85 15.47 -6.16 1.85
CA PRO A 85 14.14 -6.52 2.31
C PRO A 85 13.14 -6.50 1.15
N TYR A 86 12.38 -7.58 0.98
CA TYR A 86 11.43 -7.78 -0.12
C TYR A 86 10.11 -8.37 0.35
N ILE A 87 9.07 -8.14 -0.46
CA ILE A 87 7.77 -8.78 -0.30
C ILE A 87 7.38 -9.47 -1.59
N LEU A 88 6.79 -10.66 -1.46
CA LEU A 88 6.31 -11.45 -2.58
C LEU A 88 4.78 -11.38 -2.70
N ALA A 89 4.31 -11.51 -3.93
CA ALA A 89 2.92 -11.85 -4.26
C ALA A 89 2.92 -13.06 -5.19
N LYS A 90 2.08 -14.05 -4.90
CA LYS A 90 1.88 -15.18 -5.79
C LYS A 90 0.40 -15.52 -5.93
N PRO A 91 -0.01 -16.07 -7.09
CA PRO A 91 -1.35 -16.64 -7.26
C PRO A 91 -1.67 -17.68 -6.18
N LEU A 92 -2.91 -17.64 -5.67
CA LEU A 92 -3.39 -18.60 -4.67
C LEU A 92 -3.35 -20.06 -5.13
N ASN A 93 -3.45 -20.30 -6.43
CA ASN A 93 -3.45 -21.63 -7.06
C ASN A 93 -2.05 -22.14 -7.41
N GLN A 94 -1.00 -21.38 -7.13
CA GLN A 94 0.38 -21.80 -7.35
C GLN A 94 0.94 -22.41 -6.06
N ASP A 95 1.69 -23.52 -6.19
CA ASP A 95 2.47 -24.10 -5.09
C ASP A 95 3.45 -23.07 -4.50
N GLN A 96 4.04 -23.36 -3.33
CA GLN A 96 5.09 -22.49 -2.80
C GLN A 96 6.22 -22.39 -3.83
N ILE A 97 6.70 -21.17 -4.08
CA ILE A 97 7.94 -20.99 -4.83
C ILE A 97 9.02 -21.61 -3.97
N HIS A 98 9.80 -22.50 -4.56
CA HIS A 98 10.84 -23.16 -3.82
C HIS A 98 11.87 -22.13 -3.34
N ASP A 99 12.29 -22.23 -2.08
CA ASP A 99 13.34 -21.36 -1.53
C ASP A 99 14.60 -21.40 -2.41
N THR A 100 14.89 -22.54 -3.04
CA THR A 100 15.98 -22.69 -4.01
C THR A 100 15.83 -21.79 -5.23
N THR A 101 14.61 -21.56 -5.73
CA THR A 101 14.35 -20.63 -6.85
C THR A 101 14.70 -19.21 -6.41
N ILE A 102 14.29 -18.83 -5.20
CA ILE A 102 14.56 -17.53 -4.61
C ILE A 102 16.07 -17.32 -4.44
N ILE A 103 16.71 -18.22 -3.69
CA ILE A 103 18.15 -18.19 -3.41
C ILE A 103 18.96 -18.12 -4.71
N ASN A 104 18.67 -18.99 -5.69
CA ASN A 104 19.41 -19.01 -6.95
C ASN A 104 19.26 -17.71 -7.74
N ALA A 105 18.09 -17.06 -7.72
CA ALA A 105 17.92 -15.78 -8.39
C ALA A 105 18.76 -14.68 -7.72
N TYR A 106 18.78 -14.65 -6.38
CA TYR A 106 19.61 -13.72 -5.63
C TYR A 106 21.10 -13.95 -5.85
N ASP A 107 21.59 -15.18 -5.74
CA ASP A 107 23.01 -15.50 -5.95
C ASP A 107 23.49 -15.07 -7.35
N GLN A 108 22.64 -15.20 -8.36
CA GLN A 108 22.97 -14.79 -9.74
C GLN A 108 22.90 -13.28 -9.98
N THR A 109 22.33 -12.53 -9.04
CA THR A 109 22.09 -11.09 -9.16
C THR A 109 22.60 -10.28 -7.98
N GLU A 110 23.38 -10.89 -7.08
CA GLU A 110 23.96 -10.26 -5.89
C GLU A 110 24.65 -8.93 -6.24
N ALA A 111 25.51 -8.93 -7.27
CA ALA A 111 26.20 -7.74 -7.73
C ALA A 111 25.27 -6.60 -8.20
N PHE A 112 24.08 -6.91 -8.72
CA PHE A 112 23.08 -5.90 -9.09
C PHE A 112 22.52 -5.24 -7.83
N TRP A 113 22.15 -6.03 -6.83
CA TRP A 113 21.59 -5.51 -5.58
C TRP A 113 22.64 -4.74 -4.76
N ASP A 114 23.86 -5.25 -4.67
CA ASP A 114 24.99 -4.57 -4.02
C ASP A 114 25.27 -3.20 -4.65
N ALA A 115 25.22 -3.12 -5.99
CA ALA A 115 25.43 -1.86 -6.70
C ALA A 115 24.33 -0.83 -6.39
N MET A 116 23.09 -1.28 -6.16
CA MET A 116 22.00 -0.38 -5.75
C MET A 116 22.10 0.02 -4.29
N GLU A 117 22.46 -0.89 -3.39
CA GLU A 117 22.63 -0.59 -1.96
C GLU A 117 23.82 0.33 -1.68
N ALA A 118 24.89 0.23 -2.49
CA ALA A 118 26.05 1.11 -2.40
C ALA A 118 25.78 2.54 -2.89
N ASP A 119 24.60 2.81 -3.48
CA ASP A 119 24.27 4.11 -4.03
C ASP A 119 23.93 5.12 -2.92
N ALA A 120 24.90 5.95 -2.57
CA ALA A 120 24.77 6.96 -1.52
C ALA A 120 23.66 8.00 -1.78
N ASN A 121 23.13 8.10 -3.01
CA ASN A 121 22.00 9.00 -3.31
C ASN A 121 20.65 8.45 -2.84
N ILE A 122 20.61 7.18 -2.42
CA ILE A 122 19.41 6.55 -1.88
C ILE A 122 19.47 6.69 -0.36
N THR A 123 18.75 7.68 0.16
CA THR A 123 18.80 8.00 1.59
C THR A 123 17.56 7.51 2.32
N LYS A 124 16.38 7.75 1.75
CA LYS A 124 15.07 7.36 2.30
C LYS A 124 14.08 7.21 1.16
N PRO A 125 14.07 6.07 0.42
CA PRO A 125 13.19 5.87 -0.74
C PRO A 125 11.72 5.64 -0.36
N ARG A 126 11.15 6.61 0.36
CA ARG A 126 9.71 6.72 0.58
C ARG A 126 9.05 6.85 -0.78
N GLY A 127 8.16 5.92 -1.11
CA GLY A 127 7.51 5.89 -2.40
C GLY A 127 8.46 5.63 -3.57
N ALA A 128 9.63 5.01 -3.35
CA ALA A 128 10.54 4.58 -4.41
C ALA A 128 10.81 3.07 -4.31
N TYR A 129 9.71 2.30 -4.27
CA TYR A 129 9.71 0.85 -4.21
C TYR A 129 9.95 0.23 -5.59
N ILE A 130 10.89 -0.70 -5.69
CA ILE A 130 11.27 -1.36 -6.94
C ILE A 130 10.37 -2.56 -7.17
N GLY A 131 9.56 -2.49 -8.24
CA GLY A 131 8.67 -3.58 -8.64
C GLY A 131 9.32 -4.52 -9.64
N GLY A 132 8.92 -5.79 -9.60
CA GLY A 132 9.31 -6.79 -10.58
C GLY A 132 8.65 -8.14 -10.35
N PHE A 133 9.19 -9.16 -10.99
CA PHE A 133 8.91 -10.55 -10.65
C PHE A 133 10.17 -11.40 -10.70
N ILE A 134 10.20 -12.42 -9.85
CA ILE A 134 11.25 -13.43 -9.82
C ILE A 134 10.98 -14.53 -10.85
N ARG A 135 12.04 -15.04 -11.45
CA ARG A 135 12.03 -16.21 -12.33
C ARG A 135 13.22 -17.10 -12.04
N MET A 136 13.24 -18.29 -12.63
CA MET A 136 14.40 -19.17 -12.57
C MET A 136 15.66 -18.43 -13.08
N GLY A 137 16.66 -18.33 -12.20
CA GLY A 137 17.95 -17.73 -12.49
C GLY A 137 17.96 -16.19 -12.57
N GLY A 138 16.96 -15.47 -12.07
CA GLY A 138 17.06 -14.01 -11.97
C GLY A 138 15.74 -13.26 -11.83
N PHE A 139 15.74 -12.00 -12.23
CA PHE A 139 14.61 -11.08 -12.05
C PHE A 139 14.23 -10.35 -13.33
N ASN A 140 12.95 -10.00 -13.43
CA ASN A 140 12.47 -8.95 -14.32
C ASN A 140 12.06 -7.76 -13.43
N ILE A 141 12.69 -6.61 -13.64
CA ILE A 141 12.51 -5.41 -12.83
C ILE A 141 11.85 -4.34 -13.70
N ILE A 142 10.78 -3.73 -13.22
CA ILE A 142 10.12 -2.59 -13.88
C ILE A 142 10.75 -1.27 -13.41
N GLY A 143 11.30 -1.26 -12.20
CA GLY A 143 11.92 -0.09 -11.59
C GLY A 143 11.10 0.48 -10.45
N PRO A 144 11.40 1.72 -10.03
CA PRO A 144 10.77 2.33 -8.87
C PRO A 144 9.32 2.69 -9.11
N SER A 145 8.68 3.16 -8.04
CA SER A 145 7.29 3.62 -8.08
C SER A 145 7.08 4.75 -9.09
N ARG A 146 5.92 4.75 -9.76
CA ARG A 146 5.56 5.76 -10.76
C ARG A 146 4.71 6.85 -10.12
N LEU A 147 5.04 8.11 -10.41
CA LEU A 147 4.24 9.24 -9.96
C LEU A 147 3.26 9.68 -11.05
N SER A 148 2.08 10.12 -10.63
CA SER A 148 1.07 10.74 -11.49
C SER A 148 0.54 12.00 -10.83
N ILE A 149 0.23 13.02 -11.64
CA ILE A 149 -0.38 14.26 -11.16
C ILE A 149 -1.79 14.31 -11.75
N TYR A 150 -2.79 14.64 -10.94
CA TYR A 150 -4.18 14.63 -11.36
C TYR A 150 -4.99 15.72 -10.66
N MET A 151 -6.08 16.15 -11.29
CA MET A 151 -7.03 17.08 -10.67
C MET A 151 -7.91 16.33 -9.66
N PRO A 152 -7.97 16.74 -8.38
CA PRO A 152 -8.81 16.09 -7.39
C PRO A 152 -10.30 16.29 -7.72
N SER A 153 -11.11 15.28 -7.39
CA SER A 153 -12.58 15.34 -7.48
C SER A 153 -13.24 15.66 -6.13
N TYR A 154 -12.60 15.28 -5.02
CA TYR A 154 -13.19 15.31 -3.68
C TYR A 154 -12.36 16.11 -2.66
N ARG A 155 -11.05 16.22 -2.81
CA ARG A 155 -10.17 17.03 -1.95
C ARG A 155 -9.82 18.37 -2.61
N MET A 156 -10.63 19.39 -2.35
CA MET A 156 -10.44 20.73 -2.92
C MET A 156 -9.28 21.53 -2.31
N ASN A 157 -8.86 21.21 -1.09
CA ASN A 157 -7.79 21.92 -0.38
C ASN A 157 -6.49 21.10 -0.43
N VAL A 158 -5.64 21.42 -1.40
CA VAL A 158 -4.27 20.90 -1.47
C VAL A 158 -3.38 21.79 -0.60
N THR A 159 -2.74 21.18 0.38
CA THR A 159 -1.96 21.87 1.42
C THR A 159 -0.46 21.80 1.12
N ASP A 160 0.32 22.72 1.67
CA ASP A 160 1.78 22.83 1.39
C ASP A 160 2.55 21.55 1.72
N ASP A 161 2.10 20.76 2.70
CA ASP A 161 2.69 19.45 3.03
C ASP A 161 2.58 18.45 1.87
N VAL A 162 1.51 18.49 1.08
CA VAL A 162 1.37 17.62 -0.10
C VAL A 162 2.44 17.92 -1.15
N TYR A 163 2.75 19.21 -1.36
CA TYR A 163 3.80 19.63 -2.30
C TYR A 163 5.19 19.20 -1.84
N GLN A 164 5.47 19.39 -0.55
CA GLN A 164 6.74 18.97 0.04
C GLN A 164 6.94 17.44 -0.05
N GLU A 165 5.85 16.68 0.18
CA GLU A 165 5.86 15.22 0.01
C GLU A 165 6.09 14.82 -1.45
N TYR A 166 5.45 15.50 -2.41
CA TYR A 166 5.70 15.24 -3.84
C TYR A 166 7.16 15.48 -4.21
N ASP A 167 7.73 16.63 -3.87
CA ASP A 167 9.10 16.98 -4.24
C ASP A 167 10.11 15.99 -3.64
N GLY A 168 9.89 15.58 -2.38
CA GLY A 168 10.71 14.57 -1.73
C GLY A 168 10.62 13.21 -2.43
N ILE A 169 9.42 12.71 -2.69
CA ILE A 169 9.22 11.41 -3.34
C ILE A 169 9.73 11.44 -4.79
N ALA A 170 9.53 12.54 -5.52
CA ALA A 170 10.00 12.69 -6.91
C ALA A 170 11.53 12.58 -7.03
N VAL A 171 12.26 13.18 -6.09
CA VAL A 171 13.73 13.07 -6.01
C VAL A 171 14.14 11.63 -5.72
N GLU A 172 13.51 10.98 -4.75
CA GLU A 172 13.83 9.59 -4.38
C GLU A 172 13.52 8.60 -5.51
N VAL A 173 12.38 8.74 -6.21
CA VAL A 173 12.03 7.93 -7.39
C VAL A 173 13.06 8.13 -8.51
N MET A 174 13.52 9.35 -8.73
CA MET A 174 14.54 9.65 -9.74
C MET A 174 15.90 9.04 -9.38
N ASN A 175 16.31 9.17 -8.11
CA ASN A 175 17.55 8.57 -7.60
C ASN A 175 17.50 7.04 -7.71
N ALA A 176 16.41 6.41 -7.30
CA ALA A 176 16.18 4.98 -7.45
C ALA A 176 16.21 4.54 -8.92
N SER A 177 15.56 5.28 -9.82
CA SER A 177 15.56 5.00 -11.27
C SER A 177 16.98 5.00 -11.83
N ASN A 178 17.76 6.03 -11.47
CA ASN A 178 19.15 6.16 -11.89
C ASN A 178 20.03 5.04 -11.32
N SER A 179 19.77 4.62 -10.09
CA SER A 179 20.47 3.52 -9.43
C SER A 179 20.20 2.18 -10.11
N VAL A 180 18.93 1.83 -10.33
CA VAL A 180 18.52 0.62 -11.07
C VAL A 180 19.16 0.60 -12.46
N ALA A 181 19.12 1.72 -13.19
CA ALA A 181 19.72 1.81 -14.51
C ALA A 181 21.25 1.66 -14.49
N ARG A 182 21.94 2.15 -13.45
CA ARG A 182 23.38 1.94 -13.26
C ARG A 182 23.70 0.47 -12.95
N ALA A 183 23.00 -0.12 -11.98
CA ALA A 183 23.17 -1.52 -11.59
C ALA A 183 22.90 -2.47 -12.76
N GLN A 184 21.84 -2.21 -13.55
CA GLN A 184 21.52 -2.97 -14.75
C GLN A 184 22.66 -2.96 -15.79
N ARG A 185 23.33 -1.81 -15.97
CA ARG A 185 24.46 -1.73 -16.90
C ARG A 185 25.68 -2.54 -16.41
N ALA A 186 25.83 -2.68 -15.11
CA ALA A 186 26.90 -3.47 -14.52
C ALA A 186 26.61 -4.99 -14.61
N GLN A 187 25.35 -5.40 -14.41
CA GLN A 187 24.93 -6.80 -14.39
C GLN A 187 23.68 -7.05 -15.26
N PRO A 188 23.81 -7.01 -16.60
CA PRO A 188 22.66 -7.15 -17.50
C PRO A 188 22.20 -8.61 -17.65
N ALA A 189 23.12 -9.57 -17.47
CA ALA A 189 22.76 -10.98 -17.48
C ALA A 189 21.92 -11.26 -16.21
N ASN A 190 20.78 -11.91 -16.37
CA ASN A 190 19.86 -12.30 -15.29
C ASN A 190 19.02 -11.20 -14.64
N ILE A 191 19.18 -9.94 -15.05
CA ILE A 191 18.19 -8.88 -14.79
C ILE A 191 17.64 -8.37 -16.12
N ILE A 192 16.32 -8.35 -16.27
CA ILE A 192 15.65 -7.68 -17.38
C ILE A 192 14.98 -6.42 -16.81
N TYR A 193 15.52 -5.26 -17.14
CA TYR A 193 14.98 -3.97 -16.69
C TYR A 193 14.07 -3.34 -17.75
N VAL A 194 12.82 -3.08 -17.39
CA VAL A 194 11.81 -2.40 -18.23
C VAL A 194 11.44 -1.08 -17.56
N PRO A 195 12.09 0.04 -17.89
CA PRO A 195 11.86 1.30 -17.18
C PRO A 195 10.40 1.73 -17.25
N SER A 196 9.77 1.95 -16.10
CA SER A 196 8.52 2.69 -16.01
C SER A 196 8.72 4.11 -16.56
N GLU A 197 7.74 4.65 -17.30
CA GLU A 197 7.78 6.08 -17.66
C GLU A 197 7.96 6.93 -16.40
N LEU A 198 8.98 7.80 -16.44
CA LEU A 198 9.44 8.57 -15.29
C LEU A 198 8.39 9.61 -14.85
N THR A 199 8.59 10.07 -13.61
CA THR A 199 7.92 11.21 -12.97
C THR A 199 7.51 12.30 -13.97
N PRO A 200 6.27 12.82 -13.90
CA PRO A 200 5.79 13.87 -14.79
C PRO A 200 6.77 15.04 -14.85
N ARG A 201 7.17 15.43 -16.07
CA ARG A 201 8.00 16.61 -16.28
C ARG A 201 7.16 17.87 -16.01
N GLY A 202 7.64 18.78 -15.16
CA GLY A 202 7.02 20.10 -14.96
C GLY A 202 6.58 20.43 -13.54
N GLY A 203 6.82 19.57 -12.55
CA GLY A 203 6.45 19.82 -11.16
C GLY A 203 4.94 19.77 -10.92
N MET A 204 4.54 19.81 -9.65
CA MET A 204 3.14 19.73 -9.22
C MET A 204 2.50 21.13 -9.15
N GLN A 205 1.26 21.25 -9.64
CA GLN A 205 0.51 22.52 -9.63
C GLN A 205 -0.33 22.69 -8.35
N ARG A 206 -0.50 23.97 -7.92
CA ARG A 206 -1.43 24.57 -6.93
C ARG A 206 -2.67 23.79 -6.48
N ASP A 207 -3.34 23.23 -7.45
CA ASP A 207 -4.70 22.71 -7.37
C ASP A 207 -4.76 21.22 -7.69
N HIS A 208 -3.61 20.57 -7.93
CA HIS A 208 -3.54 19.17 -8.26
C HIS A 208 -3.20 18.32 -7.03
N LEU A 209 -3.48 17.03 -7.10
CA LEU A 209 -2.91 16.00 -6.24
C LEU A 209 -1.88 15.17 -7.02
N PHE A 210 -1.13 14.36 -6.30
CA PHE A 210 -0.30 13.32 -6.91
C PHE A 210 -0.64 11.95 -6.36
N GLY A 211 -0.45 10.94 -7.21
CA GLY A 211 -0.55 9.53 -6.89
C GLY A 211 0.80 8.84 -7.06
N CYS A 212 1.14 7.97 -6.12
CA CYS A 212 2.32 7.11 -6.15
C CYS A 212 1.87 5.67 -6.41
N VAL A 213 2.21 5.14 -7.58
CA VAL A 213 1.97 3.75 -7.96
C VAL A 213 3.15 2.92 -7.47
N HIS A 214 2.93 2.16 -6.41
CA HIS A 214 3.97 1.33 -5.81
C HIS A 214 4.47 0.25 -6.76
N GLY A 215 5.73 -0.17 -6.60
CA GLY A 215 6.41 -1.14 -7.46
C GLY A 215 5.65 -2.45 -7.62
N MET A 216 5.09 -3.00 -6.54
CA MET A 216 4.27 -4.22 -6.56
C MET A 216 3.08 -4.09 -7.52
N ILE A 217 2.40 -2.94 -7.48
CA ILE A 217 1.20 -2.69 -8.29
C ILE A 217 1.58 -2.58 -9.76
N GLN A 218 2.69 -1.90 -10.07
CA GLN A 218 3.22 -1.85 -11.42
C GLN A 218 3.57 -3.25 -11.93
N ALA A 219 4.25 -4.05 -11.10
CA ALA A 219 4.62 -5.42 -11.44
C ALA A 219 3.42 -6.29 -11.79
N MET A 220 2.38 -6.22 -10.97
CA MET A 220 1.14 -6.96 -11.20
C MET A 220 0.39 -6.49 -12.45
N LEU A 221 0.35 -5.18 -12.72
CA LEU A 221 -0.33 -4.63 -13.90
C LEU A 221 0.43 -4.96 -15.20
N SER A 222 1.76 -4.93 -15.19
CA SER A 222 2.58 -5.26 -16.37
C SER A 222 2.71 -6.76 -16.61
N TYR A 223 2.68 -7.57 -15.56
CA TYR A 223 2.80 -9.02 -15.62
C TYR A 223 1.64 -9.70 -14.87
N PRO A 224 0.39 -9.57 -15.35
CA PRO A 224 -0.78 -10.06 -14.62
C PRO A 224 -0.86 -11.58 -14.54
N ASN A 225 -0.18 -12.28 -15.45
CA ASN A 225 -0.11 -13.73 -15.51
C ASN A 225 1.34 -14.17 -15.30
N LEU A 226 1.59 -14.86 -14.20
CA LEU A 226 2.89 -15.48 -13.92
C LEU A 226 2.84 -16.98 -14.21
N GLU A 227 3.98 -17.52 -14.63
CA GLU A 227 4.15 -18.95 -14.82
C GLU A 227 4.46 -19.65 -13.47
N GLN A 228 4.51 -20.98 -13.47
CA GLN A 228 4.96 -21.74 -12.31
C GLN A 228 6.39 -21.33 -11.90
N GLU A 229 6.68 -21.36 -10.59
CA GLU A 229 7.95 -20.88 -10.01
C GLU A 229 8.25 -19.38 -10.21
N GLN A 230 7.23 -18.55 -10.45
CA GLN A 230 7.35 -17.09 -10.50
C GLN A 230 6.50 -16.41 -9.41
N ALA A 231 6.95 -15.28 -8.89
CA ALA A 231 6.18 -14.38 -8.01
C ALA A 231 6.49 -12.93 -8.34
N HIS A 232 5.50 -12.06 -8.16
CA HIS A 232 5.76 -10.63 -8.09
C HIS A 232 6.58 -10.33 -6.85
N ILE A 233 7.43 -9.33 -6.96
CA ILE A 233 8.31 -8.89 -5.91
C ILE A 233 8.34 -7.37 -5.83
N GLU A 234 8.40 -6.86 -4.61
CA GLU A 234 8.68 -5.45 -4.35
C GLU A 234 9.83 -5.33 -3.37
N TYR A 235 10.85 -4.58 -3.77
CA TYR A 235 12.02 -4.26 -2.96
C TYR A 235 11.96 -2.82 -2.48
N SER A 236 12.53 -2.59 -1.30
CA SER A 236 12.83 -1.24 -0.83
C SER A 236 14.33 -1.03 -0.85
N LEU A 237 14.78 0.12 -1.35
CA LEU A 237 16.21 0.43 -1.47
C LEU A 237 16.73 1.20 -0.24
N GLY A 238 18.05 1.18 -0.06
CA GLY A 238 18.74 2.08 0.87
C GLY A 238 18.65 1.72 2.37
N PRO A 239 19.62 2.19 3.16
CA PRO A 239 19.82 1.78 4.56
C PRO A 239 18.75 2.31 5.53
N GLY A 240 17.91 3.25 5.09
CA GLY A 240 16.86 3.88 5.88
C GLY A 240 15.47 3.29 5.69
N THR A 241 15.33 2.20 4.91
CA THR A 241 14.03 1.58 4.66
C THR A 241 14.07 0.09 4.89
N THR A 242 12.99 -0.41 5.46
CA THR A 242 12.80 -1.83 5.70
C THR A 242 11.45 -2.20 5.14
N LYS A 243 11.46 -3.12 4.19
CA LYS A 243 10.24 -3.69 3.63
C LYS A 243 9.86 -4.90 4.46
N VAL A 244 9.13 -4.68 5.55
CA VAL A 244 8.62 -5.77 6.39
C VAL A 244 7.29 -6.33 5.85
N ALA A 245 6.53 -5.53 5.09
CA ALA A 245 5.22 -5.92 4.59
C ALA A 245 4.70 -4.98 3.49
N SER A 246 3.60 -5.37 2.85
CA SER A 246 2.80 -4.50 1.98
C SER A 246 1.89 -3.58 2.79
N CYS A 247 1.75 -2.31 2.38
CA CYS A 247 0.80 -1.41 3.02
C CYS A 247 -0.65 -1.86 2.75
N ILE A 248 -1.62 -1.33 3.51
CA ILE A 248 -3.04 -1.68 3.36
C ILE A 248 -3.54 -1.50 1.91
N PRO A 249 -3.35 -0.35 1.24
CA PRO A 249 -3.81 -0.19 -0.14
C PRO A 249 -3.24 -1.24 -1.11
N CYS A 250 -1.94 -1.56 -0.99
CA CYS A 250 -1.31 -2.61 -1.79
C CYS A 250 -1.90 -3.99 -1.48
N SER A 251 -2.07 -4.32 -0.19
CA SER A 251 -2.60 -5.61 0.26
C SER A 251 -4.05 -5.82 -0.19
N ILE A 252 -4.85 -4.74 -0.24
CA ILE A 252 -6.21 -4.78 -0.79
C ILE A 252 -6.17 -5.07 -2.29
N PHE A 253 -5.31 -4.39 -3.06
CA PHE A 253 -5.14 -4.65 -4.50
C PHE A 253 -4.69 -6.08 -4.80
N MET A 254 -3.68 -6.54 -4.08
CA MET A 254 -3.14 -7.90 -4.14
C MET A 254 -4.22 -8.95 -3.86
N SER A 255 -4.98 -8.77 -2.77
CA SER A 255 -6.08 -9.67 -2.39
C SER A 255 -7.23 -9.64 -3.39
N ALA A 256 -7.61 -8.46 -3.89
CA ALA A 256 -8.68 -8.32 -4.89
C ALA A 256 -8.36 -9.07 -6.20
N ASN A 257 -7.08 -9.28 -6.49
CA ASN A 257 -6.60 -9.92 -7.69
C ASN A 257 -6.18 -11.39 -7.48
N GLY A 258 -6.48 -11.98 -6.32
CA GLY A 258 -6.18 -13.39 -6.05
C GLY A 258 -4.69 -13.68 -5.82
N MET A 259 -3.92 -12.66 -5.46
CA MET A 259 -2.48 -12.74 -5.18
C MET A 259 -2.16 -12.02 -3.87
N PRO A 260 -2.68 -12.48 -2.71
CA PRO A 260 -2.53 -11.76 -1.44
C PRO A 260 -1.07 -11.58 -1.05
N ALA A 261 -0.78 -10.50 -0.32
CA ALA A 261 0.56 -10.23 0.20
C ALA A 261 0.99 -11.32 1.18
N THR A 262 2.28 -11.66 1.17
CA THR A 262 2.87 -12.54 2.20
C THR A 262 2.78 -11.94 3.60
N ALA A 263 2.85 -10.61 3.70
CA ALA A 263 2.72 -9.84 4.92
C ALA A 263 2.06 -8.48 4.67
N THR A 264 1.29 -7.99 5.64
CA THR A 264 0.63 -6.68 5.61
C THR A 264 1.01 -5.85 6.85
N HIS A 265 1.21 -4.53 6.70
CA HIS A 265 1.43 -3.62 7.82
C HIS A 265 0.43 -2.44 7.81
N LEU A 266 0.23 -1.85 8.99
CA LEU A 266 -0.62 -0.67 9.22
C LEU A 266 0.17 0.65 9.22
N GLY A 267 1.28 0.69 8.48
CA GLY A 267 2.09 1.89 8.31
C GLY A 267 1.42 2.91 7.40
N ARG A 268 2.22 3.65 6.62
CA ARG A 268 1.72 4.70 5.74
C ARG A 268 1.34 4.10 4.38
N GLY A 269 0.16 4.44 3.87
CA GLY A 269 -0.28 4.14 2.50
C GLY A 269 -0.51 5.43 1.71
N ASP A 270 0.23 6.48 2.09
CA ASP A 270 -0.02 7.84 1.62
C ASP A 270 0.15 7.94 0.11
N PHE A 271 -0.74 8.71 -0.51
CA PHE A 271 -0.74 9.00 -1.94
C PHE A 271 -0.83 7.77 -2.84
N TRP A 272 -1.13 6.57 -2.33
CA TRP A 272 -1.24 5.37 -3.16
C TRP A 272 -2.28 5.53 -4.26
N ASN A 273 -1.93 5.17 -5.50
CA ASN A 273 -2.82 5.31 -6.65
C ASN A 273 -2.51 4.32 -7.78
N PHE A 274 -3.32 4.37 -8.85
CA PHE A 274 -3.14 3.67 -10.11
C PHE A 274 -2.38 4.53 -11.14
N PRO A 275 -1.72 3.90 -12.13
CA PRO A 275 -1.25 4.63 -13.30
C PRO A 275 -2.41 5.29 -14.04
N GLN A 276 -2.23 6.53 -14.50
CA GLN A 276 -3.28 7.28 -15.21
C GLN A 276 -3.55 6.78 -16.62
N ASP A 277 -2.58 6.06 -17.20
CA ASP A 277 -2.65 5.41 -18.50
C ASP A 277 -3.31 4.02 -18.46
N VAL A 278 -3.59 3.48 -17.26
CA VAL A 278 -4.37 2.24 -17.12
C VAL A 278 -5.85 2.57 -17.23
N ASP A 279 -6.53 1.88 -18.16
CA ASP A 279 -7.96 2.04 -18.41
C ASP A 279 -8.77 1.92 -17.10
N LEU A 280 -9.80 2.75 -16.95
CA LEU A 280 -10.73 2.66 -15.83
C LEU A 280 -11.42 1.28 -15.78
N ASN A 281 -11.53 0.60 -16.91
CA ASN A 281 -12.14 -0.71 -17.06
C ASN A 281 -11.12 -1.86 -17.08
N ASP A 282 -9.85 -1.60 -16.77
CA ASP A 282 -8.88 -2.66 -16.55
C ASP A 282 -9.39 -3.67 -15.50
N ASP A 283 -9.28 -4.97 -15.80
CA ASP A 283 -9.86 -6.03 -14.98
C ASP A 283 -9.32 -6.04 -13.55
N MET A 284 -8.03 -5.71 -13.35
CA MET A 284 -7.44 -5.67 -12.02
C MET A 284 -7.92 -4.46 -11.22
N ARG A 285 -8.05 -3.31 -11.89
CA ARG A 285 -8.60 -2.08 -11.30
C ARG A 285 -10.08 -2.24 -10.94
N VAL A 286 -10.88 -2.86 -11.80
CA VAL A 286 -12.30 -3.16 -11.55
C VAL A 286 -12.46 -4.11 -10.37
N ARG A 287 -11.65 -5.18 -10.30
CA ARG A 287 -11.65 -6.09 -9.14
C ARG A 287 -11.31 -5.37 -7.84
N TRP A 288 -10.28 -4.52 -7.85
CA TRP A 288 -9.92 -3.70 -6.69
C TRP A 288 -11.06 -2.76 -6.27
N ARG A 289 -11.69 -2.06 -7.21
CA ARG A 289 -12.82 -1.15 -6.96
C ARG A 289 -13.97 -1.86 -6.23
N ARG A 290 -14.38 -3.02 -6.75
CA ARG A 290 -15.39 -3.89 -6.13
C ARG A 290 -15.00 -4.31 -4.72
N LYS A 291 -13.73 -4.67 -4.52
CA LYS A 291 -13.21 -5.10 -3.22
C LYS A 291 -13.17 -3.95 -2.21
N ILE A 292 -12.87 -2.73 -2.62
CA ILE A 292 -12.98 -1.52 -1.77
C ILE A 292 -14.41 -1.33 -1.29
N SER A 293 -15.40 -1.43 -2.18
CA SER A 293 -16.81 -1.35 -1.78
C SER A 293 -17.21 -2.46 -0.81
N THR A 294 -16.78 -3.69 -1.09
CA THR A 294 -17.00 -4.84 -0.20
C THR A 294 -16.42 -4.58 1.21
N TYR A 295 -15.18 -4.10 1.29
CA TYR A 295 -14.53 -3.80 2.57
C TYR A 295 -15.16 -2.62 3.29
N PHE A 296 -15.59 -1.58 2.57
CA PHE A 296 -16.34 -0.51 3.19
C PHE A 296 -17.60 -1.03 3.89
N PHE A 297 -18.44 -1.80 3.20
CA PHE A 297 -19.70 -2.27 3.78
C PHE A 297 -19.51 -3.34 4.87
N ARG A 298 -18.48 -4.19 4.76
CA ARG A 298 -18.09 -5.10 5.86
C ARG A 298 -17.68 -4.31 7.11
N GLY A 299 -16.82 -3.30 6.95
CA GLY A 299 -16.39 -2.46 8.07
C GLY A 299 -17.53 -1.63 8.66
N TYR A 300 -18.40 -1.09 7.80
CA TYR A 300 -19.60 -0.35 8.20
C TYR A 300 -20.51 -1.22 9.07
N LYS A 301 -20.76 -2.46 8.64
CA LYS A 301 -21.54 -3.44 9.39
C LYS A 301 -20.87 -3.83 10.71
N ALA A 302 -19.56 -4.05 10.70
CA ALA A 302 -18.79 -4.41 11.90
C ALA A 302 -18.85 -3.31 12.96
N LEU A 303 -18.77 -2.04 12.56
CA LEU A 303 -18.88 -0.89 13.46
C LEU A 303 -20.30 -0.70 14.03
N GLY A 304 -21.35 -1.17 13.34
CA GLY A 304 -22.71 -1.24 13.87
C GLY A 304 -23.20 0.07 14.50
N GLU A 305 -23.56 0.02 15.78
CA GLU A 305 -24.05 1.20 16.52
C GLU A 305 -23.04 2.35 16.59
N ARG A 306 -21.73 2.07 16.48
CA ARG A 306 -20.69 3.10 16.47
C ARG A 306 -20.80 4.04 15.29
N MET A 307 -21.33 3.58 14.16
CA MET A 307 -21.63 4.44 13.01
C MET A 307 -22.57 5.60 13.39
N ASN A 308 -23.42 5.40 14.40
CA ASN A 308 -24.35 6.41 14.90
C ASN A 308 -23.81 7.19 16.10
N SER A 309 -23.11 6.52 17.02
CA SER A 309 -22.69 7.15 18.28
C SER A 309 -21.40 7.98 18.16
N ASN A 310 -20.52 7.65 17.21
CA ASN A 310 -19.22 8.32 17.07
C ASN A 310 -19.32 9.48 16.05
N PRO A 311 -19.06 10.74 16.45
CA PRO A 311 -19.19 11.90 15.56
C PRO A 311 -18.26 11.85 14.33
N ASN A 312 -17.12 11.17 14.42
CA ASN A 312 -16.19 11.01 13.30
C ASN A 312 -16.72 10.06 12.22
N LEU A 313 -17.61 9.13 12.58
CA LEU A 313 -18.22 8.15 11.67
C LEU A 313 -19.57 8.60 11.10
N GLN A 314 -20.24 9.55 11.76
CA GLN A 314 -21.60 9.98 11.41
C GLN A 314 -21.75 10.52 9.99
N ILE A 315 -20.68 11.01 9.36
CA ILE A 315 -20.74 11.44 7.96
C ILE A 315 -21.11 10.30 7.00
N PHE A 316 -20.78 9.06 7.36
CA PHE A 316 -21.09 7.88 6.57
C PHE A 316 -22.43 7.26 6.93
N ARG A 317 -23.20 7.83 7.87
CA ARG A 317 -24.50 7.29 8.27
C ARG A 317 -25.48 7.29 7.10
N ASN A 318 -26.12 6.14 6.86
CA ASN A 318 -27.14 5.96 5.81
C ASN A 318 -26.65 6.37 4.40
N VAL A 319 -25.34 6.28 4.13
CA VAL A 319 -24.80 6.61 2.79
C VAL A 319 -25.35 5.71 1.69
N GLU A 320 -25.83 4.52 2.04
CA GLU A 320 -26.54 3.62 1.11
C GLU A 320 -27.85 4.24 0.60
N ASP A 321 -28.58 4.96 1.46
CA ASP A 321 -29.90 5.51 1.13
C ASP A 321 -29.82 6.91 0.51
N HIS A 322 -28.83 7.69 0.92
CA HIS A 322 -28.78 9.14 0.66
C HIS A 322 -27.56 9.60 -0.14
N GLY A 323 -26.65 8.68 -0.46
CA GLY A 323 -25.38 9.04 -1.07
C GLY A 323 -24.48 9.82 -0.10
N LEU A 324 -23.40 10.40 -0.63
CA LEU A 324 -22.50 11.27 0.13
C LEU A 324 -22.52 12.68 -0.47
N GLY A 325 -23.14 13.63 0.21
CA GLY A 325 -23.24 15.02 -0.29
C GLY A 325 -24.14 15.17 -1.53
N GLY A 326 -25.07 14.24 -1.75
CA GLY A 326 -26.00 14.23 -2.89
C GLY A 326 -25.54 13.39 -4.08
N ASP A 327 -24.30 12.90 -4.07
CA ASP A 327 -23.80 11.99 -5.11
C ASP A 327 -24.06 10.52 -4.75
N PRO A 328 -24.38 9.67 -5.74
CA PRO A 328 -24.56 8.24 -5.51
C PRO A 328 -23.33 7.62 -4.84
N PHE A 329 -23.53 6.93 -3.72
CA PHE A 329 -22.46 6.22 -3.03
C PHE A 329 -22.27 4.82 -3.65
N ASN A 330 -21.66 4.80 -4.83
CA ASN A 330 -21.40 3.58 -5.60
C ASN A 330 -19.91 3.20 -5.58
N GLU A 331 -19.58 2.08 -6.22
CA GLU A 331 -18.21 1.56 -6.30
C GLU A 331 -17.19 2.58 -6.85
N GLU A 332 -17.57 3.36 -7.87
CA GLU A 332 -16.70 4.33 -8.52
C GLU A 332 -16.41 5.50 -7.58
N THR A 333 -17.46 6.17 -7.09
CA THR A 333 -17.36 7.29 -6.15
C THR A 333 -16.59 6.91 -4.89
N LEU A 334 -16.89 5.75 -4.29
CA LEU A 334 -16.22 5.27 -3.10
C LEU A 334 -14.73 5.00 -3.34
N SER A 335 -14.38 4.40 -4.47
CA SER A 335 -12.99 4.11 -4.78
C SER A 335 -12.16 5.38 -4.99
N GLN A 336 -12.71 6.40 -5.66
CA GLN A 336 -12.06 7.68 -5.86
C GLN A 336 -11.95 8.47 -4.56
N LEU A 337 -12.99 8.47 -3.72
CA LEU A 337 -12.94 9.02 -2.36
C LEU A 337 -11.83 8.36 -1.54
N TYR A 338 -11.65 7.04 -1.65
CA TYR A 338 -10.60 6.33 -0.93
C TYR A 338 -9.20 6.74 -1.43
N LEU A 339 -8.97 6.78 -2.74
CA LEU A 339 -7.70 7.25 -3.32
C LEU A 339 -7.35 8.66 -2.82
N GLU A 340 -8.32 9.57 -2.80
CA GLU A 340 -8.08 10.93 -2.31
C GLU A 340 -7.97 11.01 -0.78
N ALA A 341 -8.62 10.14 -0.02
CA ALA A 341 -8.44 10.02 1.42
C ALA A 341 -7.00 9.61 1.80
N LEU A 342 -6.34 8.79 0.97
CA LEU A 342 -4.94 8.42 1.15
C LEU A 342 -3.97 9.57 0.93
N THR A 343 -4.40 10.69 0.34
CA THR A 343 -3.54 11.88 0.20
C THR A 343 -3.43 12.68 1.50
N PHE A 344 -4.24 12.38 2.53
CA PHE A 344 -4.10 12.93 3.88
C PHE A 344 -3.05 12.13 4.66
N PRO A 345 -1.80 12.59 4.81
CA PRO A 345 -0.69 11.71 5.19
C PRO A 345 -0.78 11.27 6.65
N ASP A 346 -0.77 9.97 6.92
CA ASP A 346 -0.72 9.41 8.27
C ASP A 346 -0.55 7.88 8.27
N LYS A 347 -0.13 7.29 9.41
CA LYS A 347 -0.18 5.84 9.57
C LYS A 347 -1.63 5.37 9.71
N PHE A 348 -1.96 4.19 9.19
CA PHE A 348 -3.30 3.61 9.37
C PHE A 348 -3.67 3.39 10.85
N THR A 349 -2.71 3.01 11.69
CA THR A 349 -2.88 2.95 13.15
C THR A 349 -3.38 4.28 13.72
N THR A 350 -2.70 5.39 13.41
CA THR A 350 -3.10 6.74 13.83
C THR A 350 -4.49 7.12 13.32
N LYS A 351 -4.79 6.86 12.02
CA LYS A 351 -6.10 7.16 11.43
C LYS A 351 -7.23 6.48 12.20
N ILE A 352 -7.00 5.22 12.58
CA ILE A 352 -8.00 4.39 13.27
C ILE A 352 -8.16 4.83 14.72
N ILE A 353 -7.06 5.11 15.42
CA ILE A 353 -7.08 5.66 16.78
C ILE A 353 -7.83 7.00 16.80
N ASN A 354 -7.53 7.91 15.87
CA ASN A 354 -8.21 9.21 15.78
C ASN A 354 -9.69 9.10 15.43
N THR A 355 -10.08 8.05 14.71
CA THR A 355 -11.48 7.82 14.34
C THR A 355 -12.27 7.22 15.49
N LEU A 356 -11.72 6.22 16.19
CA LEU A 356 -12.45 5.39 17.18
C LEU A 356 -12.33 5.88 18.64
N ARG A 357 -11.39 6.76 18.94
CA ARG A 357 -11.42 7.55 20.18
C ARG A 357 -12.60 8.52 20.16
#